data_AF-A0A8H6MSR2-F1
#
_entry.id   AF-A0A8H6MSR2-F1
#
_cell.length_a   1.000
_cell.length_b   1.000
_cell.length_c   1.000
_cell.angle_alpha   90.00
_cell.angle_beta   90.00
_cell.angle_gamma   90.00
#
_symmetry.space_group_name_H-M   'P 1'
#
loop_
_entity.id
_entity.type
_entity.pdbx_description
1 polymer ?
#
loop_
_entity_poly.entity_id
_entity_poly.type
_entity_poly.pdbx_seq_one_letter_code
_entity_poly.pdbx_strand_id
1 'polypeptide(L)'
;MVIIQDEKVLLFHQSVKDFLDKKEVINDLKAHAELAYRCVDLLIEDFHDKGESHVTFLGYAVEEWANHAHMAQSGFKVKASQGEFFDTESKCRESWLRLYNRGRVYDSIPEHFSVLHVAAKWGILALVDHVCCPYSPLYEAEELVRLIEFAAADDVTPLECAAGSGHSSVITRLLDMGGKVSTRVAIAAAGNWRNGKEVMALLLDRRGDQITITEEVVKAAAGNQQNGKEVMELLLDRRGDQITITEEVVKAAVWNGKNGKEVMTLLLDRRGDQITVTEKVVKAAAWNQKNGKEVMTLLLDRRGDEITINEEVVKAAATCGQDQVLDFLSQQTVRIEEEWRCIAQFYNAAKAGDVQVIEELIRKGIKPDVKNIWSVTPLWIAASVGHNTIVKLLAERRDVDVNSRSVLGASPLFWPASRGDEPIVATLMDAGADPTFMDCDGNTAIMIARKNGHEKIAKMLEGWNNETDAMKKA
;
A
#
# COMPACT_ATOMS: atom_id res chain seq x y z
N MET A 1 6.43 -7.79 -28.15
CA MET A 1 5.15 -7.09 -28.30
C MET A 1 4.07 -8.15 -28.54
N VAL A 2 3.06 -8.15 -27.68
CA VAL A 2 1.92 -9.08 -27.72
C VAL A 2 0.69 -8.26 -28.08
N ILE A 3 -0.01 -8.60 -29.16
CA ILE A 3 -1.27 -7.96 -29.53
C ILE A 3 -2.38 -9.00 -29.38
N ILE A 4 -3.43 -8.62 -28.66
CA ILE A 4 -4.63 -9.43 -28.44
C ILE A 4 -5.73 -8.87 -29.33
N GLN A 5 -6.27 -9.70 -30.21
CA GLN A 5 -7.40 -9.35 -31.08
C GLN A 5 -8.31 -10.58 -31.21
N ASP A 6 -9.60 -10.43 -30.90
CA ASP A 6 -10.62 -11.49 -31.03
C ASP A 6 -10.21 -12.84 -30.39
N GLU A 7 -9.81 -12.82 -29.11
CA GLU A 7 -9.34 -13.99 -28.34
C GLU A 7 -8.12 -14.72 -28.93
N LYS A 8 -7.40 -14.08 -29.86
CA LYS A 8 -6.18 -14.61 -30.47
C LYS A 8 -5.00 -13.72 -30.13
N VAL A 9 -3.92 -14.36 -29.74
CA VAL A 9 -2.65 -13.71 -29.42
C VAL A 9 -1.68 -13.89 -30.59
N LEU A 10 -1.26 -12.78 -31.19
CA LEU A 10 -0.17 -12.78 -32.18
C LEU A 10 1.16 -12.55 -31.46
N LEU A 11 1.92 -13.63 -31.29
CA LEU A 11 3.26 -13.59 -30.71
C LEU A 11 4.27 -13.23 -31.80
N PHE A 12 5.05 -12.17 -31.60
CA PHE A 12 6.10 -11.76 -32.57
C PHE A 12 7.51 -12.15 -32.14
N HIS A 13 7.73 -12.49 -30.87
CA HIS A 13 9.06 -12.83 -30.38
C HIS A 13 9.33 -14.33 -30.51
N GLN A 14 10.43 -14.68 -31.18
CA GLN A 14 10.80 -16.06 -31.53
C GLN A 14 10.91 -16.96 -30.29
N SER A 15 11.40 -16.45 -29.16
CA SER A 15 11.51 -17.24 -27.92
C SER A 15 10.16 -17.69 -27.35
N VAL A 16 9.08 -16.91 -27.52
CA VAL A 16 7.74 -17.31 -27.03
C VAL A 16 7.09 -18.29 -28.01
N LYS A 17 7.36 -18.15 -29.32
CA LYS A 17 6.94 -19.12 -30.35
C LYS A 17 7.63 -20.48 -30.20
N ASP A 18 8.93 -20.46 -29.93
CA ASP A 18 9.73 -21.66 -29.70
C ASP A 18 9.31 -22.34 -28.38
N PHE A 19 8.86 -21.56 -27.39
CA PHE A 19 8.32 -22.08 -26.14
C PHE A 19 6.93 -22.73 -26.30
N LEU A 20 6.07 -22.21 -27.18
CA LEU A 20 4.68 -22.65 -27.41
C LEU A 20 4.47 -23.53 -28.66
N ASP A 21 5.44 -24.38 -28.98
CA ASP A 21 5.28 -25.47 -29.97
C ASP A 21 4.98 -25.00 -31.42
N LYS A 22 5.44 -23.79 -31.78
CA LYS A 22 5.48 -23.25 -33.15
C LYS A 22 4.13 -23.17 -33.90
N LYS A 23 2.99 -23.09 -33.20
CA LYS A 23 1.66 -22.95 -33.85
C LYS A 23 1.36 -21.49 -34.24
N GLU A 24 0.82 -21.28 -35.44
CA GLU A 24 0.43 -19.95 -35.96
C GLU A 24 -0.80 -19.35 -35.26
N VAL A 25 -1.65 -20.20 -34.66
CA VAL A 25 -2.80 -19.80 -33.86
C VAL A 25 -2.74 -20.53 -32.53
N ILE A 26 -2.73 -19.76 -31.44
CA ILE A 26 -2.57 -20.27 -30.07
C ILE A 26 -3.84 -19.94 -29.30
N ASN A 27 -4.42 -20.95 -28.65
CA ASN A 27 -5.50 -20.75 -27.69
C ASN A 27 -4.88 -20.19 -26.40
N ASP A 28 -5.27 -18.96 -26.05
CA ASP A 28 -4.65 -18.20 -24.97
C ASP A 28 -4.80 -18.86 -23.59
N LEU A 29 -6.01 -19.32 -23.26
CA LEU A 29 -6.29 -20.05 -22.02
C LEU A 29 -5.42 -21.31 -21.90
N LYS A 30 -5.26 -22.05 -22.99
CA LYS A 30 -4.42 -23.26 -23.02
C LYS A 30 -2.93 -22.93 -22.92
N ALA A 31 -2.48 -21.85 -23.55
CA ALA A 31 -1.09 -21.40 -23.45
C ALA A 31 -0.75 -20.96 -22.03
N HIS A 32 -1.63 -20.21 -21.37
CA HIS A 32 -1.50 -19.85 -19.97
C HIS A 32 -1.51 -21.08 -19.05
N ALA A 33 -2.38 -22.07 -19.32
CA ALA A 33 -2.37 -23.31 -18.56
C ALA A 33 -1.02 -24.05 -18.70
N GLU A 34 -0.50 -24.17 -19.92
CA GLU A 34 0.79 -24.82 -20.19
C GLU A 34 1.96 -24.08 -19.53
N LEU A 35 1.97 -22.76 -19.57
CA LEU A 35 2.94 -21.92 -18.87
C LEU A 35 2.88 -22.14 -17.36
N ALA A 36 1.68 -22.11 -16.77
CA ALA A 36 1.48 -22.38 -15.35
C ALA A 36 1.99 -23.78 -14.98
N TYR A 37 1.68 -24.80 -15.78
CA TYR A 37 2.16 -26.16 -15.53
C TYR A 37 3.68 -26.24 -15.52
N ARG A 38 4.34 -25.70 -16.55
CA ARG A 38 5.80 -25.73 -16.64
C ARG A 38 6.46 -24.97 -15.51
N CYS A 39 5.91 -23.84 -15.09
CA CYS A 39 6.44 -23.11 -13.95
C CYS A 39 6.34 -23.92 -12.66
N VAL A 40 5.19 -24.56 -12.41
CA VAL A 40 5.01 -25.43 -11.23
C VAL A 40 5.92 -26.66 -11.28
N ASP A 41 6.04 -27.31 -12.45
CA ASP A 41 6.94 -28.47 -12.63
C ASP A 41 8.40 -28.08 -12.35
N LEU A 42 8.86 -26.93 -12.87
CA LEU A 42 10.20 -26.40 -12.61
C LEU A 42 10.44 -26.09 -11.13
N LEU A 43 9.45 -25.53 -10.44
CA LEU A 43 9.56 -25.27 -8.99
C LEU A 43 9.70 -26.60 -8.23
N ILE A 44 8.90 -27.62 -8.56
CA ILE A 44 8.98 -28.94 -7.94
C ILE A 44 10.37 -29.57 -8.20
N GLU A 45 10.85 -29.54 -9.44
CA GLU A 45 12.17 -30.09 -9.81
C GLU A 45 13.31 -29.40 -9.05
N ASP A 46 13.34 -28.06 -9.01
CA ASP A 46 14.37 -27.27 -8.33
C ASP A 46 14.38 -27.50 -6.82
N PHE A 47 13.22 -27.74 -6.19
CA PHE A 47 13.14 -27.98 -4.75
C PHE A 47 13.49 -29.42 -4.34
N HIS A 48 13.41 -30.38 -5.27
CA HIS A 48 13.81 -31.77 -5.03
C HIS A 48 15.30 -32.02 -5.31
N ASP A 49 15.93 -31.27 -6.20
CA ASP A 49 17.37 -31.39 -6.51
C ASP A 49 18.24 -30.45 -5.65
N LYS A 50 19.29 -30.98 -5.02
CA LYS A 50 20.24 -30.19 -4.20
C LYS A 50 21.48 -29.73 -4.99
N GLY A 51 21.51 -29.99 -6.29
CA GLY A 51 22.59 -29.59 -7.20
C GLY A 51 22.54 -28.11 -7.59
N GLU A 52 23.66 -27.58 -8.10
CA GLU A 52 23.80 -26.18 -8.53
C GLU A 52 22.75 -25.80 -9.60
N SER A 53 21.67 -25.14 -9.16
CA SER A 53 20.62 -24.63 -10.03
C SER A 53 21.12 -23.41 -10.82
N HIS A 54 21.46 -23.66 -12.09
CA HIS A 54 21.65 -22.63 -13.11
C HIS A 54 20.39 -22.56 -13.98
N VAL A 55 19.33 -21.89 -13.52
CA VAL A 55 18.15 -21.68 -14.38
C VAL A 55 17.77 -20.20 -14.41
N THR A 56 18.03 -19.57 -15.56
CA THR A 56 17.62 -18.18 -15.91
C THR A 56 16.10 -17.95 -15.87
N PHE A 57 15.31 -18.99 -15.62
CA PHE A 57 13.84 -19.00 -15.64
C PHE A 57 13.19 -19.24 -14.27
N LEU A 58 13.94 -19.62 -13.23
CA LEU A 58 13.37 -19.89 -11.89
C LEU A 58 12.70 -18.65 -11.31
N GLY A 59 13.33 -17.47 -11.44
CA GLY A 59 12.74 -16.21 -10.98
C GLY A 59 11.39 -15.93 -11.64
N TYR A 60 11.28 -16.16 -12.94
CA TYR A 60 10.01 -16.02 -13.66
C TYR A 60 8.96 -17.02 -13.16
N ALA A 61 9.34 -18.29 -12.99
CA ALA A 61 8.44 -19.32 -12.49
C ALA A 61 7.93 -18.99 -11.08
N VAL A 62 8.79 -18.49 -10.18
CA VAL A 62 8.41 -18.04 -8.84
C VAL A 62 7.36 -16.93 -8.90
N GLU A 63 7.51 -15.97 -9.81
CA GLU A 63 6.66 -14.77 -9.86
C GLU A 63 5.35 -14.96 -10.62
N GLU A 64 5.36 -15.73 -11.72
CA GLU A 64 4.29 -15.64 -12.73
C GLU A 64 3.39 -16.88 -12.84
N TRP A 65 3.73 -18.00 -12.20
CA TRP A 65 2.93 -19.23 -12.33
C TRP A 65 1.46 -19.02 -11.91
N ALA A 66 1.23 -18.26 -10.83
CA ALA A 66 -0.10 -17.99 -10.29
C ALA A 66 -0.91 -17.05 -11.20
N ASN A 67 -0.26 -16.07 -11.83
CA ASN A 67 -0.90 -15.18 -12.81
C ASN A 67 -1.34 -15.98 -14.04
N HIS A 68 -0.48 -16.87 -14.54
CA HIS A 68 -0.84 -17.76 -15.64
C HIS A 68 -1.97 -18.72 -15.27
N ALA A 69 -1.96 -19.30 -14.07
CA ALA A 69 -3.04 -20.15 -13.59
C ALA A 69 -4.37 -19.39 -13.51
N HIS A 70 -4.36 -18.13 -13.08
CA HIS A 70 -5.54 -17.27 -13.08
C HIS A 70 -6.03 -16.97 -14.50
N MET A 71 -5.15 -16.54 -15.40
CA MET A 71 -5.49 -16.21 -16.79
C MET A 71 -5.98 -17.43 -17.57
N ALA A 72 -5.53 -18.62 -17.22
CA ALA A 72 -5.99 -19.88 -17.82
C ALA A 72 -7.44 -20.25 -17.46
N GLN A 73 -8.01 -19.65 -16.40
CA GLN A 73 -9.36 -19.92 -15.91
C GLN A 73 -9.63 -21.43 -15.78
N SER A 74 -10.72 -21.95 -16.36
CA SER A 74 -11.08 -23.37 -16.36
C SER A 74 -10.11 -24.27 -17.15
N GLY A 75 -9.17 -23.67 -17.91
CA GLY A 75 -8.11 -24.38 -18.63
C GLY A 75 -7.00 -24.90 -17.72
N PHE A 76 -6.81 -24.30 -16.55
CA PHE A 76 -5.87 -24.78 -15.53
C PHE A 76 -6.56 -25.77 -14.58
N LYS A 77 -5.94 -26.93 -14.37
CA LYS A 77 -6.35 -27.95 -13.41
C LYS A 77 -5.13 -28.51 -12.73
N VAL A 78 -5.21 -28.72 -11.42
CA VAL A 78 -4.09 -29.34 -10.69
C VAL A 78 -3.87 -30.76 -11.21
N LYS A 79 -2.68 -30.99 -11.78
CA LYS A 79 -2.26 -32.33 -12.23
C LYS A 79 -1.87 -33.18 -11.02
N ALA A 80 -2.06 -34.49 -11.11
CA ALA A 80 -1.65 -35.42 -10.05
C ALA A 80 -0.15 -35.29 -9.70
N SER A 81 0.71 -35.08 -10.70
CA SER A 81 2.15 -34.86 -10.52
C SER A 81 2.49 -33.57 -9.76
N GLN A 82 1.57 -32.60 -9.72
CA GLN A 82 1.76 -31.30 -9.09
C GLN A 82 1.05 -31.19 -7.74
N GLY A 83 0.32 -32.23 -7.31
CA GLY A 83 -0.49 -32.21 -6.10
C GLY A 83 0.33 -31.88 -4.84
N GLU A 84 1.55 -32.42 -4.74
CA GLU A 84 2.47 -32.14 -3.62
C GLU A 84 2.72 -30.64 -3.43
N PHE A 85 2.81 -29.86 -4.50
CA PHE A 85 3.04 -28.42 -4.42
C PHE A 85 1.85 -27.66 -3.80
N PHE A 86 0.64 -28.22 -3.89
CA PHE A 86 -0.59 -27.60 -3.41
C PHE A 86 -1.13 -28.22 -2.11
N ASP A 87 -0.39 -29.14 -1.51
CA ASP A 87 -0.77 -29.83 -0.28
C ASP A 87 -0.65 -28.91 0.96
N THR A 88 -1.36 -29.21 2.06
CA THR A 88 -1.40 -28.40 3.29
C THR A 88 -0.01 -28.16 3.87
N GLU A 89 0.84 -29.19 3.94
CA GLU A 89 2.19 -29.14 4.52
C GLU A 89 3.31 -29.20 3.46
N SER A 90 3.05 -28.66 2.26
CA SER A 90 4.00 -28.71 1.14
C SER A 90 5.32 -27.97 1.43
N LYS A 91 6.41 -28.71 1.60
CA LYS A 91 7.78 -28.15 1.69
C LYS A 91 8.18 -27.38 0.43
N CYS A 92 7.68 -27.83 -0.73
CA CYS A 92 7.88 -27.16 -2.01
C CYS A 92 7.20 -25.78 -2.01
N ARG A 93 5.95 -25.69 -1.54
CA ARG A 93 5.24 -24.41 -1.39
C ARG A 93 5.94 -23.47 -0.41
N GLU A 94 6.38 -23.97 0.74
CA GLU A 94 7.11 -23.14 1.72
C GLU A 94 8.45 -22.64 1.17
N SER A 95 9.08 -23.41 0.27
CA SER A 95 10.30 -22.98 -0.44
C SER A 95 9.98 -21.92 -1.49
N TRP A 96 8.90 -22.09 -2.26
CA TRP A 96 8.40 -21.08 -3.18
C TRP A 96 8.05 -19.77 -2.45
N LEU A 97 7.33 -19.83 -1.32
CA LEU A 97 6.93 -18.67 -0.54
C LEU A 97 8.15 -17.85 -0.07
N ARG A 98 9.20 -18.54 0.41
CA ARG A 98 10.47 -17.90 0.80
C ARG A 98 11.15 -17.22 -0.39
N LEU A 99 11.17 -17.84 -1.56
CA LEU A 99 11.74 -17.23 -2.77
C LEU A 99 10.89 -16.05 -3.27
N TYR A 100 9.56 -16.20 -3.29
CA TYR A 100 8.63 -15.16 -3.72
C TYR A 100 8.78 -13.89 -2.88
N ASN A 101 8.94 -14.04 -1.56
CA ASN A 101 9.11 -12.93 -0.63
C ASN A 101 10.49 -12.27 -0.70
N ARG A 102 11.47 -12.85 -1.40
CA ARG A 102 12.84 -12.33 -1.43
C ARG A 102 12.88 -10.94 -2.08
N GLY A 103 13.23 -9.93 -1.29
CA GLY A 103 13.31 -8.53 -1.75
C GLY A 103 11.95 -7.82 -1.86
N ARG A 104 10.84 -8.47 -1.48
CA ARG A 104 9.52 -7.84 -1.41
C ARG A 104 9.28 -7.31 0.00
N VAL A 105 9.12 -6.00 0.12
CA VAL A 105 8.84 -5.34 1.41
C VAL A 105 7.36 -5.01 1.58
N TYR A 106 6.68 -4.64 0.50
CA TYR A 106 5.28 -4.16 0.54
C TYR A 106 4.24 -5.20 0.06
N ASP A 107 4.66 -6.17 -0.75
CA ASP A 107 3.77 -7.22 -1.30
C ASP A 107 4.13 -8.63 -0.78
N SER A 108 4.87 -8.72 0.32
CA SER A 108 5.23 -10.00 0.92
C SER A 108 3.99 -10.77 1.36
N ILE A 109 4.01 -12.07 1.14
CA ILE A 109 2.97 -12.98 1.56
C ILE A 109 3.32 -13.46 2.99
N PRO A 110 2.36 -13.48 3.92
CA PRO A 110 2.59 -14.00 5.28
C PRO A 110 3.09 -15.44 5.27
N GLU A 111 3.84 -15.83 6.31
CA GLU A 111 4.19 -17.23 6.54
C GLU A 111 2.92 -18.08 6.73
N HIS A 112 3.00 -19.38 6.41
CA HIS A 112 1.89 -20.33 6.47
C HIS A 112 0.70 -19.99 5.54
N PHE A 113 0.97 -19.46 4.36
CA PHE A 113 -0.05 -19.18 3.35
C PHE A 113 -0.60 -20.48 2.73
N SER A 114 -1.81 -20.89 3.11
CA SER A 114 -2.41 -22.14 2.62
C SER A 114 -2.77 -22.09 1.12
N VAL A 115 -3.04 -23.24 0.51
CA VAL A 115 -3.50 -23.33 -0.89
C VAL A 115 -4.76 -22.50 -1.17
N LEU A 116 -5.68 -22.38 -0.19
CA LEU A 116 -6.87 -21.54 -0.33
C LEU A 116 -6.54 -20.05 -0.29
N HIS A 117 -5.50 -19.63 0.44
CA HIS A 117 -5.01 -18.26 0.39
C HIS A 117 -4.39 -17.93 -0.97
N VAL A 118 -3.64 -18.86 -1.56
CA VAL A 118 -3.12 -18.72 -2.93
C VAL A 118 -4.29 -18.62 -3.93
N ALA A 119 -5.28 -19.50 -3.80
CA ALA A 119 -6.48 -19.41 -4.63
C ALA A 119 -7.19 -18.05 -4.50
N ALA A 120 -7.30 -17.54 -3.26
CA ALA A 120 -7.94 -16.29 -2.91
C ALA A 120 -7.19 -15.05 -3.40
N LYS A 121 -5.86 -14.98 -3.25
CA LYS A 121 -5.05 -13.81 -3.64
C LYS A 121 -5.00 -13.64 -5.16
N TRP A 122 -4.82 -14.74 -5.89
CA TRP A 122 -4.68 -14.71 -7.35
C TRP A 122 -5.95 -15.05 -8.12
N GLY A 123 -7.02 -15.49 -7.45
CA GLY A 123 -8.28 -15.81 -8.13
C GLY A 123 -8.22 -17.11 -8.94
N ILE A 124 -7.58 -18.14 -8.40
CA ILE A 124 -7.38 -19.42 -9.08
C ILE A 124 -8.42 -20.42 -8.57
N LEU A 125 -9.61 -20.40 -9.18
CA LEU A 125 -10.74 -21.25 -8.75
C LEU A 125 -10.40 -22.75 -8.76
N ALA A 126 -9.56 -23.19 -9.69
CA ALA A 126 -9.12 -24.57 -9.81
C ALA A 126 -8.40 -25.11 -8.55
N LEU A 127 -7.77 -24.23 -7.76
CA LEU A 127 -7.16 -24.63 -6.49
C LEU A 127 -8.22 -24.87 -5.41
N VAL A 128 -9.29 -24.08 -5.39
CA VAL A 128 -10.43 -24.33 -4.48
C VAL A 128 -11.11 -25.66 -4.83
N ASP A 129 -11.31 -25.90 -6.13
CA ASP A 129 -11.92 -27.15 -6.61
C ASP A 129 -11.00 -28.37 -6.37
N HIS A 130 -9.69 -28.20 -6.41
CA HIS A 130 -8.74 -29.25 -6.06
C HIS A 130 -8.87 -29.68 -4.60
N VAL A 131 -8.99 -28.74 -3.66
CA VAL A 131 -9.23 -29.03 -2.24
C VAL A 131 -10.59 -29.72 -2.05
N CYS A 132 -11.61 -29.32 -2.81
CA CYS A 132 -12.96 -29.89 -2.73
C CYS A 132 -13.14 -31.22 -3.48
N CYS A 133 -12.11 -31.75 -4.13
CA CYS A 133 -12.24 -32.97 -4.91
C CYS A 133 -12.34 -34.19 -3.98
N PRO A 134 -13.31 -35.11 -4.13
CA PRO A 134 -13.44 -36.31 -3.29
C PRO A 134 -12.21 -37.24 -3.28
N TYR A 135 -11.33 -37.09 -4.27
CA TYR A 135 -10.08 -37.84 -4.40
C TYR A 135 -8.87 -37.06 -3.87
N SER A 136 -9.08 -35.86 -3.33
CA SER A 136 -8.05 -35.06 -2.69
C SER A 136 -7.80 -35.60 -1.28
N PRO A 137 -6.54 -35.69 -0.83
CA PRO A 137 -6.23 -36.02 0.57
C PRO A 137 -6.79 -34.97 1.54
N LEU A 138 -7.18 -33.79 1.05
CA LEU A 138 -7.71 -32.66 1.82
C LEU A 138 -9.25 -32.67 1.94
N TYR A 139 -9.94 -33.67 1.38
CA TYR A 139 -11.41 -33.72 1.34
C TYR A 139 -12.06 -34.14 2.67
N GLU A 140 -11.29 -34.49 3.69
CA GLU A 140 -11.86 -34.79 5.00
C GLU A 140 -12.55 -33.56 5.58
N ALA A 141 -13.80 -33.73 6.04
CA ALA A 141 -14.66 -32.61 6.44
C ALA A 141 -14.04 -31.73 7.56
N GLU A 142 -13.29 -32.35 8.48
CA GLU A 142 -12.58 -31.63 9.53
C GLU A 142 -11.43 -30.77 8.99
N GLU A 143 -10.68 -31.29 8.01
CA GLU A 143 -9.55 -30.60 7.41
C GLU A 143 -10.02 -29.45 6.50
N LEU A 144 -11.13 -29.65 5.79
CA LEU A 144 -11.74 -28.62 4.97
C LEU A 144 -12.25 -27.43 5.81
N VAL A 145 -12.88 -27.69 6.96
CA VAL A 145 -13.27 -26.62 7.91
C VAL A 145 -12.04 -25.88 8.45
N ARG A 146 -10.98 -26.62 8.80
CA ARG A 146 -9.71 -26.01 9.25
C ARG A 146 -9.12 -25.12 8.17
N LEU A 147 -9.10 -25.55 6.92
CA LEU A 147 -8.51 -24.83 5.79
C LEU A 147 -9.28 -23.55 5.44
N ILE A 148 -10.61 -23.56 5.50
CA ILE A 148 -11.46 -22.41 5.18
C ILE A 148 -11.28 -21.28 6.20
N GLU A 149 -11.13 -21.64 7.47
CA GLU A 149 -10.95 -20.70 8.58
C GLU A 149 -9.47 -20.61 9.01
N PHE A 150 -8.55 -21.17 8.21
CA PHE A 150 -7.13 -21.15 8.50
C PHE A 150 -6.64 -19.71 8.47
N ALA A 151 -6.04 -19.24 9.54
CA ALA A 151 -5.46 -17.91 9.60
C ALA A 151 -3.96 -18.01 9.29
N ALA A 152 -3.48 -17.24 8.32
CA ALA A 152 -2.04 -17.10 8.09
C ALA A 152 -1.37 -16.39 9.28
N ALA A 153 -0.04 -16.21 9.25
CA ALA A 153 0.69 -15.63 10.39
C ALA A 153 0.23 -14.21 10.83
N ASP A 154 -0.52 -13.50 9.98
CA ASP A 154 -1.14 -12.19 10.24
C ASP A 154 -2.66 -12.29 10.56
N ASP A 155 -3.10 -13.49 10.92
CA ASP A 155 -4.49 -13.87 11.17
C ASP A 155 -5.44 -13.62 9.97
N VAL A 156 -4.93 -13.46 8.75
CA VAL A 156 -5.76 -13.31 7.55
C VAL A 156 -6.33 -14.67 7.15
N THR A 157 -7.62 -14.72 6.86
CA THR A 157 -8.31 -15.92 6.33
C THR A 157 -8.35 -15.93 4.81
N PRO A 158 -8.60 -17.08 4.14
CA PRO A 158 -8.77 -17.15 2.69
C PRO A 158 -9.90 -16.25 2.20
N LEU A 159 -11.01 -16.17 2.95
CA LEU A 159 -12.16 -15.35 2.57
C LEU A 159 -11.86 -13.85 2.69
N GLU A 160 -11.14 -13.43 3.73
CA GLU A 160 -10.64 -12.06 3.87
C GLU A 160 -9.69 -11.69 2.73
N CYS A 161 -8.76 -12.59 2.40
CA CYS A 161 -7.82 -12.42 1.29
C CYS A 161 -8.55 -12.27 -0.06
N ALA A 162 -9.56 -13.12 -0.31
CA ALA A 162 -10.35 -13.11 -1.53
C ALA A 162 -11.18 -11.82 -1.65
N ALA A 163 -11.77 -11.35 -0.54
CA ALA A 163 -12.49 -10.10 -0.46
C ALA A 163 -11.58 -8.89 -0.75
N GLY A 164 -10.37 -8.86 -0.19
CA GLY A 164 -9.38 -7.81 -0.45
C GLY A 164 -8.87 -7.81 -1.90
N SER A 165 -8.80 -8.99 -2.53
CA SER A 165 -8.26 -9.16 -3.90
C SER A 165 -9.33 -9.06 -5.00
N GLY A 166 -10.61 -9.20 -4.67
CA GLY A 166 -11.73 -8.94 -5.57
C GLY A 166 -12.23 -10.12 -6.39
N HIS A 167 -11.84 -11.34 -6.03
CA HIS A 167 -12.11 -12.54 -6.83
C HIS A 167 -13.46 -13.17 -6.46
N SER A 168 -14.54 -12.60 -6.99
CA SER A 168 -15.93 -12.96 -6.66
C SER A 168 -16.26 -14.45 -6.83
N SER A 169 -15.66 -15.13 -7.81
CA SER A 169 -15.84 -16.58 -8.01
C SER A 169 -15.27 -17.41 -6.86
N VAL A 170 -14.07 -17.04 -6.39
CA VAL A 170 -13.43 -17.68 -5.23
C VAL A 170 -14.19 -17.37 -3.95
N ILE A 171 -14.62 -16.11 -3.74
CA ILE A 171 -15.47 -15.72 -2.61
C ILE A 171 -16.75 -16.56 -2.58
N THR A 172 -17.44 -16.69 -3.72
CA THR A 172 -18.66 -17.47 -3.82
C THR A 172 -18.43 -18.92 -3.40
N ARG A 173 -17.34 -19.52 -3.91
CA ARG A 173 -17.00 -20.91 -3.59
C ARG A 173 -16.65 -21.10 -2.12
N LEU A 174 -15.83 -20.23 -1.53
CA LEU A 174 -15.48 -20.27 -0.11
C LEU A 174 -16.72 -20.11 0.79
N LEU A 175 -17.67 -19.25 0.41
CA LEU A 175 -18.94 -19.12 1.11
C LEU A 175 -19.81 -20.38 1.00
N ASP A 176 -19.87 -21.03 -0.17
CA ASP A 176 -20.59 -22.31 -0.35
C ASP A 176 -19.99 -23.43 0.50
N MET A 177 -18.68 -23.37 0.77
CA MET A 177 -17.99 -24.31 1.65
C MET A 177 -18.21 -24.01 3.15
N GLY A 178 -18.91 -22.93 3.49
CA GLY A 178 -19.23 -22.58 4.88
C GLY A 178 -18.35 -21.50 5.51
N GLY A 179 -17.52 -20.81 4.71
CA GLY A 179 -16.69 -19.71 5.20
C GLY A 179 -17.50 -18.61 5.87
N LYS A 180 -17.01 -18.13 7.03
CA LYS A 180 -17.68 -17.11 7.85
C LYS A 180 -17.25 -15.71 7.46
N VAL A 181 -18.22 -14.79 7.39
CA VAL A 181 -17.93 -13.39 7.10
C VAL A 181 -17.72 -12.65 8.42
N SER A 182 -16.45 -12.48 8.79
CA SER A 182 -16.06 -11.67 9.94
C SER A 182 -16.06 -10.17 9.60
N THR A 183 -15.96 -9.31 10.63
CA THR A 183 -15.76 -7.86 10.44
C THR A 183 -14.52 -7.57 9.58
N ARG A 184 -13.44 -8.36 9.71
CA ARG A 184 -12.23 -8.19 8.89
C ARG A 184 -12.49 -8.44 7.41
N VAL A 185 -13.32 -9.44 7.07
CA VAL A 185 -13.75 -9.69 5.68
C VAL A 185 -14.53 -8.49 5.12
N ALA A 186 -15.42 -7.89 5.92
CA ALA A 186 -16.15 -6.69 5.53
C ALA A 186 -15.23 -5.47 5.35
N ILE A 187 -14.23 -5.29 6.23
CA ILE A 187 -13.21 -4.24 6.09
C ILE A 187 -12.42 -4.43 4.78
N ALA A 188 -11.96 -5.66 4.52
CA ALA A 188 -11.21 -6.00 3.31
C ALA A 188 -12.04 -5.75 2.02
N ALA A 189 -13.32 -6.10 2.03
CA ALA A 189 -14.25 -5.82 0.93
C ALA A 189 -14.45 -4.31 0.72
N ALA A 190 -14.68 -3.55 1.80
CA ALA A 190 -14.90 -2.11 1.73
C ALA A 190 -13.65 -1.36 1.24
N GLY A 191 -12.47 -1.84 1.65
CA GLY A 191 -11.17 -1.33 1.24
C GLY A 191 -10.69 -1.83 -0.13
N ASN A 192 -11.43 -2.68 -0.83
CA ASN A 192 -11.01 -3.24 -2.11
C ASN A 192 -11.01 -2.19 -3.24
N TRP A 193 -9.84 -1.94 -3.84
CA TRP A 193 -9.65 -0.91 -4.85
C TRP A 193 -10.02 -1.32 -6.28
N ARG A 194 -10.34 -2.60 -6.53
CA ARG A 194 -10.67 -3.13 -7.86
C ARG A 194 -12.18 -3.09 -8.11
N ASN A 195 -12.94 -3.80 -7.30
CA ASN A 195 -14.39 -4.04 -7.44
C ASN A 195 -15.06 -4.19 -6.07
N GLY A 196 -14.69 -3.32 -5.12
CA GLY A 196 -15.15 -3.42 -3.73
C GLY A 196 -16.66 -3.30 -3.56
N LYS A 197 -17.36 -2.56 -4.43
CA LYS A 197 -18.82 -2.50 -4.42
C LYS A 197 -19.44 -3.86 -4.71
N GLU A 198 -18.98 -4.54 -5.76
CA GLU A 198 -19.46 -5.86 -6.17
C GLU A 198 -19.19 -6.89 -5.09
N VAL A 199 -17.99 -6.88 -4.51
CA VAL A 199 -17.61 -7.78 -3.41
C VAL A 199 -18.47 -7.54 -2.17
N MET A 200 -18.61 -6.29 -1.74
CA MET A 200 -19.42 -5.96 -0.56
C MET A 200 -20.89 -6.32 -0.77
N ALA A 201 -21.44 -6.06 -1.97
CA ALA A 201 -22.80 -6.46 -2.33
C ALA A 201 -22.97 -7.98 -2.24
N LEU A 202 -22.05 -8.75 -2.83
CA LEU A 202 -22.06 -10.22 -2.78
C LEU A 202 -22.07 -10.74 -1.34
N LEU A 203 -21.22 -10.18 -0.47
CA LEU A 203 -21.16 -10.59 0.94
C LEU A 203 -22.45 -10.25 1.70
N LEU A 204 -22.99 -9.04 1.50
CA LEU A 204 -24.26 -8.62 2.09
C LEU A 204 -25.44 -9.48 1.61
N ASP A 205 -25.45 -9.91 0.35
CA ASP A 205 -26.49 -10.77 -0.22
C ASP A 205 -26.42 -12.20 0.32
N ARG A 206 -25.21 -12.73 0.51
CA ARG A 206 -25.01 -14.14 0.85
C ARG A 206 -24.95 -14.42 2.35
N ARG A 207 -24.48 -13.44 3.13
CA ARG A 207 -24.20 -13.54 4.58
C ARG A 207 -24.45 -12.21 5.31
N GLY A 208 -25.42 -11.43 4.85
CA GLY A 208 -25.72 -10.11 5.42
C GLY A 208 -26.12 -10.13 6.90
N ASP A 209 -26.58 -11.27 7.39
CA ASP A 209 -26.88 -11.57 8.80
C ASP A 209 -25.62 -11.65 9.69
N GLN A 210 -24.46 -11.99 9.11
CA GLN A 210 -23.18 -12.08 9.83
C GLN A 210 -22.43 -10.74 9.87
N ILE A 211 -22.77 -9.81 8.98
CA ILE A 211 -22.05 -8.55 8.83
C ILE A 211 -22.61 -7.50 9.77
N THR A 212 -21.75 -6.83 10.54
CA THR A 212 -22.12 -5.57 11.21
C THR A 212 -21.28 -4.46 10.61
N ILE A 213 -21.91 -3.35 10.19
CA ILE A 213 -21.18 -2.21 9.66
C ILE A 213 -20.60 -1.41 10.82
N THR A 214 -19.33 -1.68 11.14
CA THR A 214 -18.57 -0.97 12.17
C THR A 214 -17.95 0.32 11.61
N GLU A 215 -17.48 1.19 12.51
CA GLU A 215 -16.74 2.40 12.12
C GLU A 215 -15.54 2.09 11.21
N GLU A 216 -14.81 0.99 11.47
CA GLU A 216 -13.66 0.60 10.64
C GLU A 216 -14.07 0.18 9.21
N VAL A 217 -15.25 -0.44 9.03
CA VAL A 217 -15.79 -0.72 7.68
C VAL A 217 -16.10 0.59 6.95
N VAL A 218 -16.70 1.55 7.66
CA VAL A 218 -17.04 2.88 7.11
C VAL A 218 -15.78 3.67 6.78
N LYS A 219 -14.75 3.65 7.64
CA LYS A 219 -13.44 4.26 7.37
C LYS A 219 -12.74 3.62 6.17
N ALA A 220 -12.78 2.29 6.06
CA ALA A 220 -12.22 1.58 4.91
C ALA A 220 -12.89 2.00 3.60
N ALA A 221 -14.23 2.11 3.59
CA ALA A 221 -14.97 2.63 2.44
C ALA A 221 -14.63 4.10 2.14
N ALA A 222 -14.59 4.97 3.17
CA ALA A 222 -14.29 6.39 3.01
C ALA A 222 -12.87 6.65 2.48
N GLY A 223 -11.90 5.88 2.96
CA GLY A 223 -10.49 5.93 2.53
C GLY A 223 -10.20 5.21 1.21
N ASN A 224 -11.17 4.48 0.64
CA ASN A 224 -10.95 3.73 -0.60
C ASN A 224 -10.81 4.68 -1.80
N GLN A 225 -9.60 4.74 -2.35
CA GLN A 225 -9.22 5.71 -3.37
C GLN A 225 -9.77 5.42 -4.77
N GLN A 226 -10.41 4.27 -5.01
CA GLN A 226 -10.88 3.90 -6.34
C GLN A 226 -12.38 3.62 -6.39
N ASN A 227 -12.92 2.89 -5.41
CA ASN A 227 -14.34 2.51 -5.35
C ASN A 227 -15.05 3.05 -4.09
N GLY A 228 -14.44 3.99 -3.36
CA GLY A 228 -14.93 4.42 -2.04
C GLY A 228 -16.31 5.07 -2.06
N LYS A 229 -16.63 5.86 -3.09
CA LYS A 229 -17.96 6.48 -3.23
C LYS A 229 -19.02 5.40 -3.40
N GLU A 230 -18.79 4.47 -4.32
CA GLU A 230 -19.69 3.38 -4.70
C GLU A 230 -19.94 2.42 -3.54
N VAL A 231 -18.89 2.08 -2.79
CA VAL A 231 -18.99 1.25 -1.57
C VAL A 231 -19.75 2.01 -0.48
N MET A 232 -19.42 3.27 -0.23
CA MET A 232 -20.10 4.08 0.80
C MET A 232 -21.59 4.24 0.49
N GLU A 233 -21.94 4.49 -0.77
CA GLU A 233 -23.33 4.59 -1.22
C GLU A 233 -24.08 3.28 -0.97
N LEU A 234 -23.52 2.13 -1.37
CA LEU A 234 -24.10 0.81 -1.10
C LEU A 234 -24.33 0.58 0.40
N LEU A 235 -23.35 0.93 1.24
CA LEU A 235 -23.43 0.76 2.69
C LEU A 235 -24.51 1.65 3.31
N LEU A 236 -24.57 2.92 2.91
CA LEU A 236 -25.61 3.86 3.37
C LEU A 236 -27.02 3.41 2.94
N ASP A 237 -27.15 2.88 1.73
CA ASP A 237 -28.45 2.43 1.21
C ASP A 237 -28.94 1.15 1.89
N ARG A 238 -28.04 0.18 2.15
CA ARG A 238 -28.44 -1.13 2.69
C ARG A 238 -28.37 -1.23 4.22
N ARG A 239 -27.54 -0.41 4.86
CA ARG A 239 -27.21 -0.48 6.30
C ARG A 239 -27.04 0.91 6.93
N GLY A 240 -27.70 1.92 6.36
CA GLY A 240 -27.59 3.30 6.81
C GLY A 240 -27.98 3.51 8.28
N ASP A 241 -28.82 2.65 8.85
CA ASP A 241 -29.23 2.64 10.25
C ASP A 241 -28.07 2.27 11.22
N GLN A 242 -27.08 1.50 10.75
CA GLN A 242 -25.91 1.10 11.55
C GLN A 242 -24.77 2.10 11.50
N ILE A 243 -24.79 3.02 10.53
CA ILE A 243 -23.67 3.92 10.23
C ILE A 243 -23.78 5.19 11.06
N THR A 244 -22.70 5.60 11.72
CA THR A 244 -22.58 6.93 12.31
C THR A 244 -21.37 7.62 11.70
N ILE A 245 -21.53 8.86 11.23
CA ILE A 245 -20.42 9.60 10.64
C ILE A 245 -19.62 10.28 11.75
N THR A 246 -18.53 9.64 12.15
CA THR A 246 -17.59 10.15 13.17
C THR A 246 -16.55 11.09 12.56
N GLU A 247 -15.83 11.81 13.42
CA GLU A 247 -14.70 12.64 12.97
C GLU A 247 -13.62 11.81 12.22
N GLU A 248 -13.38 10.57 12.64
CA GLU A 248 -12.39 9.69 12.00
C GLU A 248 -12.85 9.20 10.62
N VAL A 249 -14.15 8.95 10.43
CA VAL A 249 -14.73 8.69 9.10
C VAL A 249 -14.57 9.91 8.19
N VAL A 250 -14.84 11.11 8.71
CA VAL A 250 -14.67 12.36 7.96
C VAL A 250 -13.21 12.57 7.58
N LYS A 251 -12.26 12.35 8.50
CA LYS A 251 -10.81 12.42 8.19
C LYS A 251 -10.41 11.41 7.13
N ALA A 252 -10.92 10.18 7.18
CA ALA A 252 -10.65 9.17 6.17
C ALA A 252 -11.12 9.60 4.76
N ALA A 253 -12.32 10.19 4.67
CA ALA A 253 -12.83 10.77 3.42
C ALA A 253 -12.00 11.97 2.95
N VAL A 254 -11.65 12.88 3.87
CA VAL A 254 -10.90 14.10 3.56
C VAL A 254 -9.45 13.81 3.13
N TRP A 255 -8.81 12.79 3.70
CA TRP A 255 -7.48 12.32 3.27
C TRP A 255 -7.49 11.54 1.95
N ASN A 256 -8.65 11.08 1.48
CA ASN A 256 -8.76 10.34 0.24
C ASN A 256 -8.47 11.26 -0.97
N GLY A 257 -7.23 11.22 -1.44
CA GLY A 257 -6.74 12.08 -2.53
C GLY A 257 -7.25 11.72 -3.93
N LYS A 258 -8.17 10.75 -4.09
CA LYS A 258 -8.75 10.42 -5.40
C LYS A 258 -10.27 10.59 -5.41
N ASN A 259 -10.96 9.96 -4.46
CA ASN A 259 -12.43 9.96 -4.34
C ASN A 259 -12.94 10.74 -3.12
N GLY A 260 -12.06 11.43 -2.38
CA GLY A 260 -12.43 12.07 -1.12
C GLY A 260 -13.48 13.16 -1.26
N LYS A 261 -13.44 13.93 -2.36
CA LYS A 261 -14.46 14.93 -2.66
C LYS A 261 -15.83 14.30 -2.86
N GLU A 262 -15.90 13.22 -3.63
CA GLU A 262 -17.11 12.49 -3.98
C GLU A 262 -17.71 11.80 -2.76
N VAL A 263 -16.86 11.13 -1.97
CA VAL A 263 -17.26 10.53 -0.69
C VAL A 263 -17.76 11.61 0.26
N MET A 264 -17.03 12.72 0.43
CA MET A 264 -17.44 13.79 1.34
C MET A 264 -18.73 14.46 0.90
N THR A 265 -18.94 14.63 -0.41
CA THR A 265 -20.20 15.15 -0.97
C THR A 265 -21.36 14.24 -0.60
N LEU A 266 -21.21 12.93 -0.82
CA LEU A 266 -22.22 11.93 -0.45
C LEU A 266 -22.53 11.95 1.06
N LEU A 267 -21.49 12.01 1.90
CA LEU A 267 -21.66 12.06 3.35
C LEU A 267 -22.39 13.32 3.81
N LEU A 268 -22.04 14.49 3.26
CA LEU A 268 -22.72 15.75 3.57
C LEU A 268 -24.18 15.75 3.08
N ASP A 269 -24.44 15.21 1.90
CA ASP A 269 -25.79 15.18 1.32
C ASP A 269 -26.72 14.23 2.08
N ARG A 270 -26.21 13.10 2.58
CA ARG A 270 -27.05 12.08 3.25
C ARG A 270 -27.04 12.14 4.77
N ARG A 271 -25.99 12.70 5.37
CA ARG A 271 -25.71 12.69 6.82
C ARG A 271 -25.06 13.99 7.31
N GLY A 272 -25.26 15.10 6.60
CA GLY A 272 -24.65 16.39 6.92
C GLY A 272 -24.92 16.85 8.35
N ASP A 273 -26.11 16.56 8.89
CA ASP A 273 -26.52 16.86 10.27
C ASP A 273 -25.67 16.16 11.34
N GLN A 274 -25.09 15.00 11.04
CA GLN A 274 -24.22 14.24 11.96
C GLN A 274 -22.76 14.70 11.90
N ILE A 275 -22.37 15.38 10.82
CA ILE A 275 -20.98 15.78 10.59
C ILE A 275 -20.72 17.07 11.36
N THR A 276 -19.66 17.11 12.15
CA THR A 276 -19.12 18.35 12.71
C THR A 276 -17.76 18.61 12.08
N VAL A 277 -17.57 19.78 11.46
CA VAL A 277 -16.28 20.12 10.84
C VAL A 277 -15.36 20.73 11.90
N THR A 278 -14.51 19.87 12.49
CA THR A 278 -13.54 20.30 13.50
C THR A 278 -12.30 20.92 12.87
N GLU A 279 -11.50 21.66 13.65
CA GLU A 279 -10.20 22.16 13.21
C GLU A 279 -9.28 21.03 12.67
N LYS A 280 -9.33 19.83 13.28
CA LYS A 280 -8.54 18.69 12.82
C LYS A 280 -8.98 18.20 11.45
N VAL A 281 -10.28 18.22 11.15
CA VAL A 281 -10.82 17.91 9.81
C VAL A 281 -10.33 18.94 8.78
N VAL A 282 -10.39 20.22 9.13
CA VAL A 282 -9.92 21.30 8.24
C VAL A 282 -8.41 21.21 7.98
N LYS A 283 -7.61 20.92 9.02
CA LYS A 283 -6.17 20.65 8.88
C LYS A 283 -5.89 19.44 7.98
N ALA A 284 -6.70 18.38 8.10
CA ALA A 284 -6.60 17.21 7.22
C ALA A 284 -6.91 17.57 5.75
N ALA A 285 -7.92 18.41 5.50
CA ALA A 285 -8.27 18.88 4.15
C ALA A 285 -7.16 19.75 3.55
N ALA A 286 -6.61 20.66 4.37
CA ALA A 286 -5.49 21.53 4.01
C ALA A 286 -4.22 20.75 3.65
N TRP A 287 -4.08 19.49 4.08
CA TRP A 287 -2.95 18.62 3.75
C TRP A 287 -3.12 17.86 2.43
N ASN A 288 -4.35 17.53 2.04
CA ASN A 288 -4.61 16.62 0.92
C ASN A 288 -4.03 17.18 -0.39
N GLN A 289 -2.91 16.57 -0.83
CA GLN A 289 -2.08 17.10 -1.92
C GLN A 289 -2.70 16.97 -3.31
N LYS A 290 -3.79 16.22 -3.43
CA LYS A 290 -4.44 15.95 -4.71
C LYS A 290 -5.74 16.74 -4.85
N ASN A 291 -6.63 16.61 -3.87
CA ASN A 291 -7.99 17.17 -3.93
C ASN A 291 -8.30 18.09 -2.73
N GLY A 292 -7.29 18.57 -2.00
CA GLY A 292 -7.47 19.32 -0.75
C GLY A 292 -8.19 20.65 -0.95
N LYS A 293 -7.96 21.35 -2.07
CA LYS A 293 -8.70 22.56 -2.41
C LYS A 293 -10.19 22.26 -2.60
N GLU A 294 -10.52 21.25 -3.39
CA GLU A 294 -11.90 20.88 -3.69
C GLU A 294 -12.65 20.45 -2.43
N VAL A 295 -12.00 19.66 -1.57
CA VAL A 295 -12.56 19.26 -0.28
C VAL A 295 -12.72 20.46 0.64
N MET A 296 -11.73 21.36 0.72
CA MET A 296 -11.81 22.58 1.53
C MET A 296 -12.95 23.49 1.05
N THR A 297 -13.08 23.70 -0.26
CA THR A 297 -14.18 24.47 -0.85
C THR A 297 -15.53 23.84 -0.49
N LEU A 298 -15.68 22.52 -0.65
CA LEU A 298 -16.92 21.82 -0.28
C LEU A 298 -17.28 21.99 1.20
N LEU A 299 -16.30 21.89 2.11
CA LEU A 299 -16.52 22.05 3.55
C LEU A 299 -16.94 23.49 3.88
N LEU A 300 -16.27 24.49 3.33
CA LEU A 300 -16.62 25.91 3.55
C LEU A 300 -17.98 26.27 2.92
N ASP A 301 -18.29 25.77 1.72
CA ASP A 301 -19.55 26.08 1.05
C ASP A 301 -20.76 25.50 1.79
N ARG A 302 -20.61 24.31 2.38
CA ARG A 302 -21.71 23.61 3.06
C ARG A 302 -21.78 23.90 4.55
N ARG A 303 -20.65 24.23 5.19
CA ARG A 303 -20.51 24.35 6.66
C ARG A 303 -19.58 25.49 7.10
N GLY A 304 -19.35 26.49 6.25
CA GLY A 304 -18.41 27.59 6.50
C GLY A 304 -18.67 28.36 7.79
N ASP A 305 -19.94 28.49 8.18
CA ASP A 305 -20.33 29.17 9.42
C ASP A 305 -19.80 28.49 10.70
N GLU A 306 -19.46 27.20 10.63
CA GLU A 306 -18.90 26.43 11.74
C GLU A 306 -17.36 26.39 11.72
N ILE A 307 -16.75 26.86 10.65
CA ILE A 307 -15.34 26.65 10.37
C ILE A 307 -14.57 27.94 10.65
N THR A 308 -13.84 27.95 11.75
CA THR A 308 -12.86 29.01 12.02
C THR A 308 -11.55 28.68 11.31
N ILE A 309 -11.25 29.40 10.22
CA ILE A 309 -9.92 29.35 9.61
C ILE A 309 -8.96 30.17 10.48
N ASN A 310 -8.09 29.48 11.21
CA ASN A 310 -7.05 30.07 12.04
C ASN A 310 -5.66 29.97 11.38
N GLU A 311 -4.66 30.58 12.01
CA GLU A 311 -3.27 30.52 11.56
C GLU A 311 -2.75 29.08 11.43
N GLU A 312 -3.21 28.19 12.30
CA GLU A 312 -2.78 26.79 12.31
C GLU A 312 -3.30 26.00 11.08
N VAL A 313 -4.44 26.37 10.51
CA VAL A 313 -4.92 25.84 9.21
C VAL A 313 -4.04 26.35 8.06
N VAL A 314 -3.68 27.64 8.08
CA VAL A 314 -2.79 28.26 7.09
C VAL A 314 -1.41 27.60 7.13
N LYS A 315 -0.86 27.41 8.33
CA LYS A 315 0.38 26.67 8.58
C LYS A 315 0.32 25.23 8.06
N ALA A 316 -0.79 24.52 8.27
CA ALA A 316 -0.97 23.16 7.75
C ALA A 316 -0.92 23.14 6.20
N ALA A 317 -1.62 24.05 5.52
CA ALA A 317 -1.55 24.17 4.05
C ALA A 317 -0.14 24.53 3.57
N ALA A 318 0.50 25.52 4.22
CA ALA A 318 1.83 26.00 3.86
C ALA A 318 2.90 24.91 4.03
N THR A 319 2.96 24.26 5.18
CA THR A 319 3.94 23.20 5.46
C THR A 319 3.71 21.91 4.66
N CYS A 320 2.75 21.91 3.74
CA CYS A 320 2.46 20.83 2.81
C CYS A 320 2.62 21.26 1.34
N GLY A 321 2.97 22.53 1.09
CA GLY A 321 3.13 23.10 -0.24
C GLY A 321 1.80 23.28 -1.01
N GLN A 322 0.68 23.45 -0.29
CA GLN A 322 -0.64 23.55 -0.91
C GLN A 322 -0.98 24.97 -1.36
N ASP A 323 -0.30 25.44 -2.41
CA ASP A 323 -0.46 26.81 -2.94
C ASP A 323 -1.90 27.11 -3.34
N GLN A 324 -2.60 26.15 -3.94
CA GLN A 324 -3.99 26.30 -4.35
C GLN A 324 -4.95 26.48 -3.15
N VAL A 325 -4.65 25.84 -2.01
CA VAL A 325 -5.43 26.02 -0.78
C VAL A 325 -5.13 27.40 -0.18
N LEU A 326 -3.88 27.83 -0.15
CA LEU A 326 -3.50 29.17 0.33
C LEU A 326 -4.14 30.28 -0.51
N ASP A 327 -4.16 30.14 -1.83
CA ASP A 327 -4.81 31.09 -2.73
C ASP A 327 -6.32 31.16 -2.50
N PHE A 328 -6.96 30.01 -2.31
CA PHE A 328 -8.37 29.94 -1.97
C PHE A 328 -8.67 30.60 -0.62
N LEU A 329 -7.89 30.30 0.42
CA LEU A 329 -8.06 30.93 1.75
C LEU A 329 -7.87 32.44 1.70
N SER A 330 -6.94 32.94 0.87
CA SER A 330 -6.73 34.39 0.66
C SER A 330 -7.98 35.08 0.10
N GLN A 331 -8.79 34.38 -0.71
CA GLN A 331 -10.04 34.91 -1.27
C GLN A 331 -11.17 34.96 -0.25
N GLN A 332 -11.13 34.13 0.80
CA GLN A 332 -12.12 34.05 1.88
C GLN A 332 -11.90 35.11 2.98
N THR A 333 -11.24 36.23 2.67
CA THR A 333 -10.85 37.31 3.60
C THR A 333 -9.85 36.93 4.70
N VAL A 334 -9.22 35.76 4.63
CA VAL A 334 -8.16 35.36 5.54
C VAL A 334 -6.86 36.06 5.14
N ARG A 335 -6.28 36.85 6.05
CA ARG A 335 -4.96 37.44 5.84
C ARG A 335 -3.90 36.36 5.99
N ILE A 336 -3.29 35.95 4.87
CA ILE A 336 -2.14 35.05 4.86
C ILE A 336 -0.88 35.89 4.87
N GLU A 337 -0.02 35.66 5.85
CA GLU A 337 1.29 36.31 5.92
C GLU A 337 2.23 35.76 4.83
N GLU A 338 3.07 36.63 4.27
CA GLU A 338 3.99 36.27 3.18
C GLU A 338 4.93 35.12 3.58
N GLU A 339 5.28 35.03 4.87
CA GLU A 339 6.09 33.95 5.43
C GLU A 339 5.47 32.56 5.13
N TRP A 340 4.15 32.40 5.25
CA TRP A 340 3.49 31.12 4.97
C TRP A 340 3.53 30.73 3.50
N ARG A 341 3.47 31.71 2.59
CA ARG A 341 3.66 31.46 1.15
C ARG A 341 5.09 31.04 0.85
N CYS A 342 6.06 31.70 1.46
CA CYS A 342 7.46 31.31 1.36
C CYS A 342 7.72 29.91 1.94
N ILE A 343 7.11 29.54 3.07
CA ILE A 343 7.21 28.19 3.62
C ILE A 343 6.62 27.15 2.65
N ALA A 344 5.48 27.44 2.02
CA ALA A 344 4.91 26.56 0.99
C ALA A 344 5.85 26.33 -0.19
N GLN A 345 6.43 27.42 -0.71
CA GLN A 345 7.45 27.36 -1.76
C GLN A 345 8.69 26.57 -1.30
N PHE A 346 9.11 26.72 -0.05
CA PHE A 346 10.23 25.97 0.52
C PHE A 346 9.96 24.47 0.50
N TYR A 347 8.78 24.04 0.95
CA TYR A 347 8.36 22.63 0.91
C TYR A 347 8.27 22.09 -0.52
N ASN A 348 7.72 22.86 -1.46
CA ASN A 348 7.63 22.46 -2.87
C ASN A 348 9.00 22.34 -3.52
N ALA A 349 9.91 23.28 -3.26
CA ALA A 349 11.29 23.24 -3.73
C ALA A 349 12.06 22.03 -3.15
N ALA A 350 11.88 21.73 -1.86
CA ALA A 350 12.48 20.56 -1.22
C ALA A 350 11.97 19.24 -1.80
N LYS A 351 10.68 19.15 -2.19
CA LYS A 351 10.13 17.98 -2.89
C LYS A 351 10.63 17.86 -4.32
N ALA A 352 10.74 18.98 -5.03
CA ALA A 352 11.11 19.03 -6.45
C ALA A 352 12.62 18.95 -6.70
N GLY A 353 13.45 19.21 -5.69
CA GLY A 353 14.91 19.29 -5.86
C GLY A 353 15.39 20.66 -6.34
N ASP A 354 14.58 21.71 -6.18
CA ASP A 354 14.92 23.06 -6.62
C ASP A 354 15.82 23.78 -5.61
N VAL A 355 17.13 23.61 -5.81
CA VAL A 355 18.16 24.21 -4.95
C VAL A 355 18.12 25.74 -5.00
N GLN A 356 17.82 26.34 -6.16
CA GLN A 356 17.88 27.80 -6.33
C GLN A 356 16.80 28.50 -5.49
N VAL A 357 15.58 27.94 -5.51
CA VAL A 357 14.47 28.46 -4.69
C VAL A 357 14.78 28.30 -3.20
N ILE A 358 15.32 27.16 -2.77
CA ILE A 358 15.71 26.96 -1.36
C ILE A 358 16.74 28.02 -0.92
N GLU A 359 17.80 28.22 -1.71
CA GLU A 359 18.82 29.22 -1.39
C GLU A 359 18.25 30.64 -1.34
N GLU A 360 17.34 30.99 -2.26
CA GLU A 360 16.68 32.30 -2.26
C GLU A 360 15.83 32.51 -1.01
N LEU A 361 15.02 31.52 -0.63
CA LEU A 361 14.16 31.61 0.56
C LEU A 361 14.97 31.66 1.85
N ILE A 362 16.08 30.90 1.92
CA ILE A 362 17.05 31.02 3.01
C ILE A 362 17.63 32.43 3.08
N ARG A 363 18.01 33.04 1.94
CA ARG A 363 18.51 34.43 1.89
C ARG A 363 17.47 35.45 2.35
N LYS A 364 16.17 35.16 2.18
CA LYS A 364 15.06 35.97 2.70
C LYS A 364 14.80 35.79 4.20
N GLY A 365 15.55 34.91 4.88
CA GLY A 365 15.43 34.67 6.32
C GLY A 365 14.32 33.68 6.71
N ILE A 366 13.80 32.92 5.75
CA ILE A 366 12.79 31.88 6.03
C ILE A 366 13.40 30.78 6.88
N LYS A 367 12.74 30.41 7.97
CA LYS A 367 13.20 29.35 8.86
C LYS A 367 13.16 28.00 8.12
N PRO A 368 14.30 27.31 7.96
CA PRO A 368 14.37 26.08 7.16
C PRO A 368 13.80 24.84 7.86
N ASP A 369 13.48 24.94 9.16
CA ASP A 369 13.16 23.80 10.03
C ASP A 369 11.74 23.87 10.62
N VAL A 370 10.83 24.55 9.92
CA VAL A 370 9.40 24.53 10.29
C VAL A 370 8.87 23.12 10.05
N LYS A 371 8.21 22.54 11.06
CA LYS A 371 7.60 21.21 10.98
C LYS A 371 6.19 21.26 10.43
N ASN A 372 5.82 20.27 9.63
CA ASN A 372 4.43 20.06 9.21
C ASN A 372 3.65 19.20 10.22
N ILE A 373 2.41 18.84 9.88
CA ILE A 373 1.53 18.04 10.75
C ILE A 373 2.05 16.63 11.06
N TRP A 374 2.98 16.10 10.27
CA TRP A 374 3.64 14.81 10.48
C TRP A 374 4.96 14.97 11.24
N SER A 375 5.22 16.15 11.81
CA SER A 375 6.48 16.54 12.43
C SER A 375 7.68 16.48 11.47
N VAL A 376 7.46 16.44 10.15
CA VAL A 376 8.55 16.38 9.16
C VAL A 376 8.98 17.77 8.70
N THR A 377 10.28 17.92 8.48
CA THR A 377 10.94 19.16 8.07
C THR A 377 11.32 19.10 6.59
N PRO A 378 11.66 20.22 5.95
CA PRO A 378 12.18 20.23 4.58
C PRO A 378 13.41 19.33 4.37
N LEU A 379 14.32 19.24 5.37
CA LEU A 379 15.46 18.31 5.32
C LEU A 379 14.99 16.86 5.26
N TRP A 380 14.02 16.48 6.11
CA TRP A 380 13.43 15.14 6.11
C TRP A 380 12.86 14.78 4.73
N ILE A 381 12.14 15.72 4.10
CA ILE A 381 11.57 15.51 2.76
C ILE A 381 12.68 15.35 1.71
N ALA A 382 13.64 16.26 1.65
CA ALA A 382 14.74 16.18 0.69
C ALA A 382 15.53 14.86 0.81
N ALA A 383 15.78 14.40 2.04
CA ALA A 383 16.42 13.12 2.31
C ALA A 383 15.55 11.94 1.86
N SER A 384 14.25 11.95 2.17
CA SER A 384 13.32 10.88 1.77
C SER A 384 13.15 10.74 0.25
N VAL A 385 13.25 11.85 -0.49
CA VAL A 385 13.14 11.86 -1.95
C VAL A 385 14.49 11.56 -2.61
N GLY A 386 15.61 11.93 -2.00
CA GLY A 386 16.95 11.67 -2.52
C GLY A 386 17.66 12.90 -3.10
N HIS A 387 17.24 14.10 -2.72
CA HIS A 387 17.81 15.36 -3.24
C HIS A 387 19.10 15.74 -2.51
N ASN A 388 20.20 15.07 -2.86
CA ASN A 388 21.49 15.18 -2.17
C ASN A 388 21.99 16.63 -1.98
N THR A 389 21.87 17.49 -2.99
CA THR A 389 22.32 18.89 -2.90
C THR A 389 21.52 19.68 -1.86
N ILE A 390 20.21 19.47 -1.78
CA ILE A 390 19.36 20.13 -0.77
C ILE A 390 19.67 19.55 0.61
N VAL A 391 19.86 18.23 0.73
CA VAL A 391 20.27 17.60 2.00
C VAL A 391 21.55 18.24 2.52
N LYS A 392 22.57 18.34 1.67
CA LYS A 392 23.84 18.97 2.04
C LYS A 392 23.66 20.42 2.47
N LEU A 393 22.94 21.22 1.67
CA LEU A 393 22.67 22.63 1.97
C LEU A 393 21.97 22.82 3.32
N LEU A 394 21.03 21.94 3.68
CA LEU A 394 20.25 22.07 4.91
C LEU A 394 20.96 21.44 6.12
N ALA A 395 21.58 20.28 5.97
CA ALA A 395 22.23 19.54 7.06
C ALA A 395 23.48 20.24 7.62
N GLU A 396 24.18 21.03 6.80
CA GLU A 396 25.35 21.82 7.23
C GLU A 396 24.96 23.06 8.05
N ARG A 397 23.67 23.36 8.20
CA ARG A 397 23.20 24.56 8.91
C ARG A 397 22.99 24.30 10.40
N ARG A 398 23.30 25.31 11.22
CA ARG A 398 23.12 25.27 12.67
C ARG A 398 21.67 25.41 13.14
N ASP A 399 20.81 25.98 12.30
CA ASP A 399 19.39 26.23 12.59
C ASP A 399 18.46 25.11 12.07
N VAL A 400 19.04 23.97 11.68
CA VAL A 400 18.34 22.78 11.18
C VAL A 400 18.64 21.59 12.10
N ASP A 401 17.59 20.97 12.65
CA ASP A 401 17.71 19.73 13.39
C ASP A 401 17.79 18.52 12.45
N VAL A 402 19.00 18.01 12.24
CA VAL A 402 19.27 16.82 11.43
C VAL A 402 18.62 15.54 11.97
N ASN A 403 18.16 15.59 13.22
CA ASN A 403 17.55 14.48 13.95
C ASN A 403 16.03 14.64 14.10
N SER A 404 15.39 15.62 13.43
CA SER A 404 13.96 15.84 13.57
C SER A 404 13.14 14.64 13.06
N ARG A 405 12.47 13.98 14.00
CA ARG A 405 11.66 12.77 13.74
C ARG A 405 10.25 13.10 13.29
N SER A 406 9.74 12.27 12.38
CA SER A 406 8.31 12.27 12.03
C SER A 406 7.46 11.75 13.19
N VAL A 407 6.14 11.88 13.10
CA VAL A 407 5.20 11.25 14.04
C VAL A 407 5.28 9.72 14.02
N LEU A 408 5.81 9.13 12.94
CA LEU A 408 6.11 7.70 12.85
C LEU A 408 7.50 7.36 13.42
N GLY A 409 8.16 8.30 14.11
CA GLY A 409 9.47 8.09 14.71
C GLY A 409 10.67 8.14 13.75
N ALA A 410 10.46 7.98 12.43
CA ALA A 410 11.54 7.94 11.45
C ALA A 410 12.29 9.29 11.35
N SER A 411 13.63 9.25 11.41
CA SER A 411 14.52 10.40 11.21
C SER A 411 14.86 10.62 9.73
N PRO A 412 15.46 11.77 9.35
CA PRO A 412 15.89 12.03 7.96
C PRO A 412 16.86 10.97 7.41
N LEU A 413 17.57 10.24 8.27
CA LEU A 413 18.54 9.20 7.90
C LEU A 413 17.89 7.88 7.44
N PHE A 414 16.64 7.63 7.86
CA PHE A 414 15.98 6.33 7.69
C PHE A 414 15.79 5.93 6.21
N TRP A 415 15.14 6.79 5.42
CA TRP A 415 14.83 6.49 4.01
C TRP A 415 16.07 6.39 3.09
N PRO A 416 17.07 7.29 3.20
CA PRO A 416 18.34 7.12 2.51
C PRO A 416 19.01 5.77 2.80
N ALA A 417 19.02 5.34 4.06
CA ALA A 417 19.58 4.05 4.46
C ALA A 417 18.79 2.87 3.87
N SER A 418 17.46 2.98 3.85
CA SER A 418 16.57 1.99 3.23
C SER A 418 16.75 1.85 1.71
N ARG A 419 17.20 2.88 1.00
CA ARG A 419 17.32 2.88 -0.48
C ARG A 419 18.74 2.65 -0.99
N GLY A 420 19.75 2.70 -0.12
CA GLY A 420 21.13 2.59 -0.56
C GLY A 420 21.79 3.92 -0.92
N ASP A 421 21.26 5.07 -0.47
CA ASP A 421 21.74 6.40 -0.84
C ASP A 421 22.98 6.82 -0.05
N GLU A 422 24.13 6.20 -0.35
CA GLU A 422 25.39 6.43 0.37
C GLU A 422 25.80 7.91 0.52
N PRO A 423 25.69 8.78 -0.51
CA PRO A 423 26.10 10.18 -0.37
C PRO A 423 25.25 10.96 0.65
N ILE A 424 23.95 10.66 0.70
CA ILE A 424 23.01 11.31 1.61
C ILE A 424 23.24 10.80 3.03
N VAL A 425 23.44 9.49 3.19
CA VAL A 425 23.80 8.90 4.49
C VAL A 425 25.08 9.52 5.03
N ALA A 426 26.14 9.59 4.22
CA ALA A 426 27.40 10.20 4.64
C ALA A 426 27.20 11.67 5.07
N THR A 427 26.50 12.46 4.25
CA THR A 427 26.20 13.87 4.55
C THR A 427 25.46 14.05 5.89
N LEU A 428 24.43 13.23 6.13
CA LEU A 428 23.66 13.28 7.38
C LEU A 428 24.49 12.82 8.59
N MET A 429 25.30 11.78 8.44
CA MET A 429 26.19 11.29 9.50
C MET A 429 27.27 12.32 9.85
N ASP A 430 27.86 12.99 8.85
CA ASP A 430 28.81 14.09 9.06
C ASP A 430 28.19 15.28 9.81
N ALA A 431 26.89 15.51 9.61
CA ALA A 431 26.13 16.52 10.35
C ALA A 431 25.69 16.03 11.77
N GLY A 432 25.96 14.77 12.11
CA GLY A 432 25.66 14.16 13.40
C GLY A 432 24.23 13.63 13.52
N ALA A 433 23.71 13.05 12.44
CA ALA A 433 22.50 12.24 12.50
C ALA A 433 22.72 11.01 13.41
N ASP A 434 21.74 10.73 14.27
CA ASP A 434 21.75 9.59 15.18
C ASP A 434 21.10 8.38 14.49
N PRO A 435 21.87 7.30 14.20
CA PRO A 435 21.36 6.11 13.53
C PRO A 435 20.53 5.20 14.44
N THR A 436 20.42 5.50 15.74
CA THR A 436 19.69 4.69 16.73
C THR A 436 18.19 5.01 16.77
N PHE A 437 17.74 6.09 16.13
CA PHE A 437 16.31 6.40 16.10
C PHE A 437 15.52 5.33 15.36
N MET A 438 14.41 4.96 15.99
CA MET A 438 13.48 3.95 15.49
C MET A 438 12.24 4.60 14.88
N ASP A 439 11.73 3.96 13.82
CA ASP A 439 10.38 4.19 13.31
C ASP A 439 9.31 3.54 14.21
N CYS A 440 8.05 3.56 13.77
CA CYS A 440 6.91 2.99 14.49
C CYS A 440 6.94 1.47 14.59
N ASP A 441 7.72 0.82 13.74
CA ASP A 441 7.89 -0.64 13.70
C ASP A 441 9.12 -1.08 14.51
N GLY A 442 9.82 -0.14 15.15
CA GLY A 442 11.03 -0.40 15.92
C GLY A 442 12.29 -0.57 15.07
N ASN A 443 12.25 -0.27 13.77
CA ASN A 443 13.39 -0.38 12.88
C ASN A 443 14.29 0.86 12.98
N THR A 444 15.60 0.64 13.12
CA THR A 444 16.62 1.68 12.97
C THR A 444 17.10 1.78 11.51
N ALA A 445 17.82 2.86 11.19
CA ALA A 445 18.46 3.03 9.88
C ALA A 445 19.41 1.86 9.52
N ILE A 446 20.08 1.28 10.52
CA ILE A 446 20.96 0.11 10.34
C ILE A 446 20.17 -1.14 10.01
N MET A 447 19.07 -1.40 10.75
CA MET A 447 18.22 -2.56 10.54
C MET A 447 17.62 -2.57 9.15
N ILE A 448 17.08 -1.43 8.70
CA ILE A 448 16.47 -1.34 7.37
C ILE A 448 17.51 -1.43 6.24
N ALA A 449 18.70 -0.85 6.43
CA ALA A 449 19.81 -1.00 5.46
C ALA A 449 20.22 -2.47 5.30
N ARG A 450 20.39 -3.21 6.40
CA ARG A 450 20.71 -4.65 6.37
C ARG A 450 19.58 -5.46 5.74
N LYS A 451 18.33 -5.21 6.14
CA LYS A 451 17.13 -5.88 5.60
C LYS A 451 17.05 -5.76 4.08
N ASN A 452 17.44 -4.61 3.54
CA ASN A 452 17.43 -4.33 2.10
C ASN A 452 18.77 -4.63 1.39
N GLY A 453 19.76 -5.19 2.09
CA GLY A 453 21.03 -5.62 1.51
C GLY A 453 22.07 -4.51 1.28
N HIS A 454 21.87 -3.31 1.88
CA HIS A 454 22.79 -2.18 1.77
C HIS A 454 23.94 -2.27 2.79
N GLU A 455 24.76 -3.31 2.66
CA GLU A 455 25.82 -3.66 3.62
C GLU A 455 26.86 -2.53 3.83
N LYS A 456 27.18 -1.77 2.78
CA LYS A 456 28.10 -0.64 2.91
C LYS A 456 27.53 0.47 3.79
N ILE A 457 26.22 0.73 3.70
CA ILE A 457 25.53 1.66 4.61
C ILE A 457 25.51 1.10 6.02
N ALA A 458 25.16 -0.17 6.20
CA ALA A 458 25.16 -0.80 7.52
C ALA A 458 26.52 -0.62 8.22
N LYS A 459 27.62 -0.87 7.50
CA LYS A 459 28.99 -0.64 8.01
C LYS A 459 29.30 0.82 8.32
N MET A 460 28.86 1.78 7.48
CA MET A 460 29.03 3.21 7.76
C MET A 460 28.32 3.60 9.06
N LEU A 461 27.11 3.08 9.29
CA LEU A 461 26.32 3.38 10.47
C LEU A 461 26.81 2.64 11.74
N GLU A 462 27.34 1.43 11.60
CA GLU A 462 27.96 0.67 12.70
C GLU A 462 29.26 1.29 13.20
N GLY A 463 30.01 1.96 12.31
CA GLY A 463 31.21 2.70 12.66
C GLY A 463 30.96 3.99 13.46
N TRP A 464 29.69 4.34 13.71
CA TRP A 464 29.31 5.50 14.49
C TRP A 464 29.63 5.30 15.98
N ASN A 465 30.45 6.18 16.55
CA ASN A 465 30.83 6.10 17.96
C ASN A 465 30.48 7.42 18.69
N ASN A 466 29.52 7.32 19.61
CA ASN A 466 28.92 8.43 20.36
C ASN A 466 29.94 9.35 21.06
N GLU A 467 31.08 8.82 21.50
CA GLU A 467 32.06 9.57 22.30
C GLU A 467 33.00 10.45 21.46
N THR A 468 33.33 10.05 20.22
CA THR A 468 34.25 10.79 19.34
C THR A 468 33.56 11.91 18.57
N ASP A 469 32.28 11.76 18.23
CA ASP A 469 31.55 12.77 17.44
C ASP A 469 30.86 13.83 18.31
N ALA A 470 30.57 13.53 19.58
CA ALA A 470 30.16 14.54 20.56
C ALA A 470 31.29 15.56 20.83
N MET A 471 32.57 15.15 20.76
CA MET A 471 33.73 16.04 20.93
C MET A 471 34.01 16.95 19.73
N LYS A 472 33.51 16.64 18.52
CA LYS A 472 33.61 17.55 17.36
C LYS A 472 32.62 18.73 17.42
N LYS A 473 31.70 18.72 18.39
CA LYS A 473 30.64 19.73 18.58
C LYS A 473 30.87 20.68 19.77
N ALA A 474 32.00 20.59 20.48
CA ALA A 474 32.46 21.60 21.44
C ALA A 474 33.43 22.57 20.75
#